data_AF-A0A672SB76-F1
#
_entry.id   AF-A0A672SB76-F1
#
_cell.length_a   1.000
_cell.length_b   1.000
_cell.length_c   1.000
_cell.angle_alpha   90.00
_cell.angle_beta   90.00
_cell.angle_gamma   90.00
#
_symmetry.space_group_name_H-M   'P 1'
#
loop_
_entity.id
_entity.type
_entity.pdbx_description
1 polymer ?
#
loop_
_entity_poly.entity_id
_entity_poly.type
_entity_poly.pdbx_seq_one_letter_code
_entity_poly.pdbx_strand_id
1 'polypeptide(L)'
;MFMNAANPRNLHFNSHFVSINSEAEKYLPQEKESASFTFTRESIKGQIKLQTVKRFESLPHHSERWDALFFVGGPVRSLEWCPCPDGAAKRQYVAIYCHKGMDDEHKINKLHTGPVLLQLWDIGDLQCKSRPSTAPHLAYGLAIDDGCIWNIRWCPAGVWELPSTGRKAPQMPRLGVLAAAFSNGTIGVYSLPHPEALAAHHQSKGEEMVNCITCVKKVLTLKMGSNQADHKGQSGLCFAMDWLHVKPHNLLAAGFYDGLVGLWDLASKSTLLKVKSPDGGVSLYPYHCFHAHDENIRTLCWCKASSNLLVTVGDDRMAKMWDVRKTYVPLLAVKRCLSTEVYWPLFWSGILMAQECCFATFGQHGVHYFDSGYLGIKPYFVCPRKATIWVCRHFTTAFLWKPFINIDYFFQPGQRPGDKEQEEEEVENAASNPRKEPLSYKGAIRKYYLHFHDLDLGNFAKSENRAMMKHLHQHEVKGVAKVDQMPLSALYKVRLHLSIQQFTSPAEALTDTCSTLSV
;
A
#
# COMPACT_ATOMS: atom_id res chain seq x y z
N MET A 1 18.49 9.12 35.72
CA MET A 1 17.03 9.35 35.61
C MET A 1 16.56 8.78 34.28
N PHE A 2 16.03 7.55 34.32
CA PHE A 2 15.69 6.76 33.14
C PHE A 2 14.32 7.19 32.59
N MET A 3 14.28 7.83 31.42
CA MET A 3 13.01 8.15 30.76
C MET A 3 12.41 6.89 30.11
N ASN A 4 11.15 6.62 30.48
CA ASN A 4 10.25 5.61 29.94
C ASN A 4 10.01 5.81 28.43
N ALA A 5 10.78 5.16 27.56
CA ALA A 5 10.50 5.13 26.12
C ALA A 5 10.80 3.75 25.48
N ALA A 6 9.87 2.79 25.60
CA ALA A 6 9.96 1.50 24.89
C ALA A 6 8.61 0.74 24.83
N ASN A 7 7.57 1.43 24.36
CA ASN A 7 6.30 0.89 23.87
C ASN A 7 6.04 1.67 22.57
N PRO A 8 5.40 1.13 21.50
CA PRO A 8 4.92 1.96 20.39
C PRO A 8 4.21 3.25 20.86
N ARG A 9 3.53 3.21 22.03
CA ARG A 9 2.94 4.36 22.74
C ARG A 9 3.92 5.46 23.13
N ASN A 10 5.22 5.18 23.27
CA ASN A 10 6.23 6.15 23.70
C ASN A 10 7.14 6.66 22.56
N LEU A 11 6.77 6.42 21.29
CA LEU A 11 7.49 6.93 20.13
C LEU A 11 7.10 8.40 19.87
N HIS A 12 8.00 9.35 20.10
CA HIS A 12 7.64 10.77 20.02
C HIS A 12 7.86 11.35 18.62
N PHE A 13 6.92 12.22 18.22
CA PHE A 13 7.05 13.05 17.02
C PHE A 13 8.13 14.12 17.24
N ASN A 14 9.01 14.30 16.26
CA ASN A 14 9.95 15.40 16.21
C ASN A 14 10.09 15.83 14.74
N SER A 15 9.79 17.10 14.43
CA SER A 15 9.78 17.60 13.05
C SER A 15 10.48 18.93 12.91
N HIS A 16 11.04 19.13 11.71
CA HIS A 16 11.40 20.45 11.20
C HIS A 16 10.52 20.72 9.97
N PHE A 17 9.99 21.94 9.88
CA PHE A 17 9.11 22.33 8.79
C PHE A 17 9.94 22.95 7.66
N VAL A 18 9.61 22.57 6.43
CA VAL A 18 10.24 23.14 5.22
C VAL A 18 9.20 24.00 4.52
N SER A 19 9.55 25.25 4.20
CA SER A 19 8.67 26.15 3.47
C SER A 19 8.62 25.77 1.98
N ILE A 20 7.44 25.85 1.37
CA ILE A 20 7.10 25.06 0.17
C ILE A 20 7.61 25.60 -1.17
N ASN A 21 8.37 26.69 -1.20
CA ASN A 21 8.54 27.41 -2.46
C ASN A 21 9.75 26.98 -3.33
N SER A 22 10.76 26.29 -2.80
CA SER A 22 11.84 25.71 -3.64
C SER A 22 12.38 24.38 -3.10
N GLU A 23 12.58 24.27 -1.79
CA GLU A 23 13.16 23.06 -1.19
C GLU A 23 12.22 21.84 -1.23
N ALA A 24 10.90 22.07 -1.32
CA ALA A 24 9.91 21.00 -1.37
C ALA A 24 9.77 20.37 -2.77
N GLU A 25 10.09 21.11 -3.83
CA GLU A 25 9.88 20.67 -5.22
C GLU A 25 10.65 19.38 -5.54
N LYS A 26 11.82 19.18 -4.93
CA LYS A 26 12.62 17.96 -5.15
C LYS A 26 11.94 16.69 -4.65
N TYR A 27 11.01 16.77 -3.69
CA TYR A 27 10.28 15.62 -3.16
C TYR A 27 9.00 15.32 -3.95
N LEU A 28 8.45 16.32 -4.63
CA LEU A 28 7.15 16.20 -5.30
C LEU A 28 7.21 15.20 -6.48
N PRO A 29 6.15 14.41 -6.70
CA PRO A 29 5.98 13.62 -7.92
C PRO A 29 5.99 14.53 -9.17
N GLN A 30 6.63 14.12 -10.25
CA GLN A 30 6.87 14.97 -11.43
C GLN A 30 5.58 15.30 -12.18
N GLU A 31 4.64 14.36 -12.25
CA GLU A 31 3.46 14.50 -13.08
C GLU A 31 2.46 15.47 -12.44
N LYS A 32 2.20 16.58 -13.12
CA LYS A 32 1.33 17.67 -12.62
C LYS A 32 -0.14 17.41 -12.91
N GLU A 33 -0.45 16.56 -13.87
CA GLU A 33 -1.81 16.30 -14.33
C GLU A 33 -1.98 14.85 -14.77
N SER A 34 -3.13 14.25 -14.47
CA SER A 34 -3.39 12.87 -14.86
C SER A 34 -3.45 12.70 -16.38
N ALA A 35 -3.22 11.46 -16.85
CA ALA A 35 -3.65 11.06 -18.19
C ALA A 35 -5.13 11.42 -18.39
N SER A 36 -5.49 11.80 -19.61
CA SER A 36 -6.89 12.05 -19.97
C SER A 36 -7.70 10.77 -19.76
N PHE A 37 -8.87 10.90 -19.13
CA PHE A 37 -9.75 9.76 -18.92
C PHE A 37 -11.23 10.09 -19.09
N THR A 38 -12.01 9.03 -19.25
CA THR A 38 -13.47 9.06 -19.33
C THR A 38 -14.03 7.94 -18.46
N PHE A 39 -15.33 7.99 -18.18
CA PHE A 39 -16.01 6.90 -17.48
C PHE A 39 -17.35 6.57 -18.12
N THR A 40 -17.69 5.29 -18.08
CA THR A 40 -19.05 4.76 -18.28
C THR A 40 -19.45 3.99 -17.04
N ARG A 41 -20.72 4.09 -16.64
CA ARG A 41 -21.22 3.41 -15.43
C ARG A 41 -22.40 2.53 -15.78
N GLU A 42 -22.43 1.35 -15.19
CA GLU A 42 -23.55 0.42 -15.34
C GLU A 42 -24.85 1.09 -14.88
N SER A 43 -25.89 0.99 -15.71
CA SER A 43 -27.22 1.57 -15.51
C SER A 43 -27.31 3.11 -15.58
N ILE A 44 -26.21 3.84 -15.77
CA ILE A 44 -26.24 5.31 -15.89
C ILE A 44 -25.79 5.71 -17.30
N LYS A 45 -26.74 6.16 -18.12
CA LYS A 45 -26.44 6.70 -19.44
C LYS A 45 -26.00 8.16 -19.32
N GLY A 46 -24.68 8.38 -19.32
CA GLY A 46 -24.07 9.71 -19.31
C GLY A 46 -23.34 10.01 -20.61
N GLN A 47 -23.15 11.31 -20.91
CA GLN A 47 -22.27 11.73 -21.99
C GLN A 47 -20.81 11.41 -21.61
N ILE A 48 -20.09 10.76 -22.53
CA ILE A 48 -18.66 10.49 -22.37
C ILE A 48 -17.92 11.82 -22.47
N LYS A 49 -17.46 12.35 -21.32
CA LYS A 49 -16.68 13.58 -21.24
C LYS A 49 -15.25 13.24 -20.86
N LEU A 50 -14.30 13.72 -21.66
CA LEU A 50 -12.88 13.63 -21.36
C LEU A 50 -12.54 14.57 -20.20
N GLN A 51 -11.81 14.05 -19.22
CA GLN A 51 -11.46 14.74 -17.98
C GLN A 51 -10.00 14.48 -17.64
N THR A 52 -9.43 15.42 -16.88
CA THR A 52 -8.11 15.33 -16.26
C THR A 52 -8.20 15.86 -14.83
N VAL A 53 -7.27 15.46 -13.97
CA VAL A 53 -7.21 15.88 -12.58
C VAL A 53 -5.79 16.33 -12.26
N LYS A 54 -5.60 17.49 -11.63
CA LYS A 54 -4.27 17.96 -11.27
C LYS A 54 -3.71 17.20 -10.08
N ARG A 55 -2.39 17.25 -9.93
CA ARG A 55 -1.68 16.63 -8.82
C ARG A 55 -2.22 17.12 -7.48
N PHE A 56 -2.57 16.17 -6.62
CA PHE A 56 -3.20 16.36 -5.31
C PHE A 56 -4.64 16.88 -5.32
N GLU A 57 -5.29 16.92 -6.49
CA GLU A 57 -6.71 17.24 -6.60
C GLU A 57 -7.57 15.97 -6.64
N SER A 58 -8.83 16.14 -6.29
CA SER A 58 -9.86 15.10 -6.33
C SER A 58 -11.10 15.57 -7.08
N LEU A 59 -11.79 14.62 -7.69
CA LEU A 59 -13.13 14.81 -8.19
C LEU A 59 -14.13 14.64 -7.04
N PRO A 60 -15.26 15.36 -7.08
CA PRO A 60 -16.31 15.20 -6.09
C PRO A 60 -16.90 13.79 -6.15
N HIS A 61 -17.42 13.33 -5.01
CA HIS A 61 -18.14 12.07 -4.92
C HIS A 61 -19.30 12.02 -5.91
N HIS A 62 -19.44 10.89 -6.60
CA HIS A 62 -20.63 10.66 -7.42
C HIS A 62 -21.88 10.67 -6.54
N SER A 63 -22.95 11.32 -7.01
CA SER A 63 -24.22 11.46 -6.28
C SER A 63 -24.80 10.11 -5.85
N GLU A 64 -24.79 9.13 -6.76
CA GLU A 64 -25.42 7.82 -6.54
C GLU A 64 -24.47 6.70 -6.09
N ARG A 65 -23.18 6.78 -6.46
CA ARG A 65 -22.21 5.68 -6.26
C ARG A 65 -21.24 5.93 -5.13
N TRP A 66 -21.11 7.20 -4.71
CA TRP A 66 -20.23 7.67 -3.63
C TRP A 66 -18.76 7.31 -3.82
N ASP A 67 -18.34 6.96 -5.04
CA ASP A 67 -16.94 6.76 -5.36
C ASP A 67 -16.24 8.10 -5.57
N ALA A 68 -14.95 8.11 -5.24
CA ALA A 68 -14.07 9.25 -5.44
C ALA A 68 -12.89 8.85 -6.33
N LEU A 69 -12.35 9.86 -7.03
CA LEU A 69 -11.13 9.74 -7.81
C LEU A 69 -10.24 10.93 -7.48
N PHE A 70 -8.96 10.66 -7.24
CA PHE A 70 -7.98 11.70 -6.98
C PHE A 70 -6.63 11.30 -7.57
N PHE A 71 -5.80 12.31 -7.87
CA PHE A 71 -4.52 12.09 -8.54
C PHE A 71 -3.35 12.38 -7.61
N VAL A 72 -2.53 11.36 -7.36
CA VAL A 72 -1.39 11.43 -6.42
C VAL A 72 -0.10 11.95 -7.06
N GLY A 73 -0.06 12.12 -8.39
CA GLY A 73 1.09 12.66 -9.12
C GLY A 73 2.08 11.64 -9.71
N GLY A 74 1.84 10.34 -9.55
CA GLY A 74 2.74 9.30 -10.07
C GLY A 74 2.18 7.88 -9.94
N PRO A 75 2.95 6.85 -10.35
CA PRO A 75 2.53 5.47 -10.25
C PRO A 75 2.48 5.01 -8.79
N VAL A 76 1.30 4.64 -8.31
CA VAL A 76 1.11 4.17 -6.92
C VAL A 76 1.87 2.86 -6.72
N ARG A 77 2.82 2.85 -5.79
CA ARG A 77 3.67 1.69 -5.47
C ARG A 77 3.25 1.01 -4.18
N SER A 78 2.81 1.78 -3.20
CA SER A 78 2.41 1.26 -1.89
C SER A 78 1.27 2.10 -1.31
N LEU A 79 0.30 1.43 -0.70
CA LEU A 79 -0.87 2.05 -0.09
C LEU A 79 -1.25 1.25 1.16
N GLU A 80 -1.52 1.94 2.28
CA GLU A 80 -2.03 1.30 3.50
C GLU A 80 -2.96 2.25 4.27
N TRP A 81 -4.13 1.73 4.65
CA TRP A 81 -5.10 2.43 5.48
C TRP A 81 -4.59 2.62 6.90
N CYS A 82 -4.80 3.81 7.46
CA CYS A 82 -4.53 4.06 8.86
C CYS A 82 -5.56 3.30 9.71
N PRO A 83 -5.13 2.43 10.65
CA PRO A 83 -6.05 1.80 11.57
C PRO A 83 -6.63 2.86 12.52
N CYS A 84 -7.95 2.80 12.72
CA CYS A 84 -8.65 3.64 13.67
C CYS A 84 -9.42 2.73 14.64
N PRO A 85 -9.39 3.00 15.96
CA PRO A 85 -10.20 2.25 16.91
C PRO A 85 -11.70 2.41 16.62
N ASP A 86 -12.47 1.38 16.95
CA ASP A 86 -13.91 1.39 16.68
C ASP A 86 -14.62 2.51 17.44
N GLY A 87 -15.46 3.26 16.72
CA GLY A 87 -16.20 4.41 17.27
C GLY A 87 -15.36 5.66 17.57
N ALA A 88 -14.04 5.64 17.37
CA ALA A 88 -13.15 6.73 17.78
C ALA A 88 -13.10 7.91 16.79
N ALA A 89 -12.97 7.66 15.49
CA ALA A 89 -12.98 8.72 14.48
C ALA A 89 -13.84 8.35 13.27
N LYS A 90 -14.64 9.32 12.81
CA LYS A 90 -15.41 9.20 11.56
C LYS A 90 -14.51 9.38 10.33
N ARG A 91 -13.52 10.28 10.43
CA ARG A 91 -12.56 10.57 9.36
C ARG A 91 -11.56 9.45 9.20
N GLN A 92 -11.34 9.03 7.96
CA GLN A 92 -10.41 7.97 7.62
C GLN A 92 -9.20 8.52 6.86
N TYR A 93 -8.03 7.96 7.15
CA TYR A 93 -6.77 8.37 6.54
C TYR A 93 -6.10 7.19 5.81
N VAL A 94 -5.40 7.49 4.73
CA VAL A 94 -4.63 6.50 3.98
C VAL A 94 -3.23 7.04 3.70
N ALA A 95 -2.22 6.22 3.95
CA ALA A 95 -0.85 6.49 3.56
C ALA A 95 -0.63 5.98 2.13
N ILE A 96 -0.10 6.81 1.25
CA ILE A 96 0.14 6.48 -0.15
C ILE A 96 1.56 6.90 -0.53
N TYR A 97 2.24 6.00 -1.22
CA TYR A 97 3.49 6.28 -1.89
C TYR A 97 3.37 6.02 -3.39
N CYS A 98 3.84 6.98 -4.18
CA CYS A 98 4.00 6.83 -5.63
C CYS A 98 5.45 7.12 -6.05
N HIS A 99 5.89 6.49 -7.13
CA HIS A 99 7.17 6.86 -7.74
C HIS A 99 7.15 8.31 -8.23
N LYS A 100 8.34 8.89 -8.35
CA LYS A 100 8.50 10.31 -8.68
C LYS A 100 8.21 10.55 -10.16
N GLY A 101 8.82 9.78 -11.05
CA GLY A 101 8.52 9.73 -12.48
C GLY A 101 7.59 8.57 -12.83
N MET A 102 6.90 8.69 -13.97
CA MET A 102 6.02 7.63 -14.49
C MET A 102 6.80 6.47 -15.11
N ASP A 103 8.01 6.74 -15.60
CA ASP A 103 8.90 5.79 -16.29
C ASP A 103 10.14 5.44 -15.43
N ASP A 104 10.11 5.70 -14.12
CA ASP A 104 11.26 5.45 -13.23
C ASP A 104 11.56 3.94 -13.08
N GLU A 105 12.77 3.52 -13.41
CA GLU A 105 13.23 2.14 -13.26
C GLU A 105 14.24 2.00 -12.11
N HIS A 106 14.05 0.97 -11.28
CA HIS A 106 14.93 0.68 -10.15
C HIS A 106 15.45 -0.75 -10.22
N LYS A 107 16.78 -0.91 -10.29
CA LYS A 107 17.42 -2.22 -10.30
C LYS A 107 17.25 -2.90 -8.93
N ILE A 108 16.72 -4.12 -8.95
CA ILE A 108 16.32 -4.89 -7.76
C ILE A 108 17.56 -5.33 -6.93
N ASN A 109 18.70 -5.51 -7.58
CA ASN A 109 19.96 -5.91 -6.94
C ASN A 109 20.83 -4.74 -6.51
N LYS A 110 20.30 -3.50 -6.53
CA LYS A 110 21.02 -2.30 -6.12
C LYS A 110 20.22 -1.53 -5.09
N LEU A 111 20.94 -0.93 -4.14
CA LEU A 111 20.38 0.03 -3.22
C LEU A 111 20.32 1.41 -3.90
N HIS A 112 19.28 2.16 -3.59
CA HIS A 112 19.05 3.51 -4.13
C HIS A 112 18.76 4.47 -3.00
N THR A 113 19.22 5.70 -3.13
CA THR A 113 18.90 6.82 -2.23
C THR A 113 18.36 7.98 -3.06
N GLY A 114 17.60 8.86 -2.42
CA GLY A 114 17.01 10.00 -3.11
C GLY A 114 15.83 10.59 -2.35
N PRO A 115 15.36 11.77 -2.80
CA PRO A 115 14.22 12.43 -2.19
C PRO A 115 12.91 11.69 -2.53
N VAL A 116 12.06 11.52 -1.52
CA VAL A 116 10.78 10.85 -1.63
C VAL A 116 9.72 11.59 -0.81
N LEU A 117 8.48 11.58 -1.31
CA LEU A 117 7.31 12.10 -0.62
C LEU A 117 6.36 10.97 -0.27
N LEU A 118 6.23 10.66 1.01
CA LEU A 118 5.18 9.79 1.52
C LEU A 118 3.95 10.65 1.84
N GLN A 119 2.81 10.33 1.24
CA GLN A 119 1.61 11.16 1.27
C GLN A 119 0.60 10.60 2.28
N LEU A 120 0.04 11.46 3.13
CA LEU A 120 -1.11 11.11 3.96
C LEU A 120 -2.35 11.81 3.42
N TRP A 121 -3.34 11.03 3.03
CA TRP A 121 -4.60 11.50 2.46
C TRP A 121 -5.74 11.38 3.45
N ASP A 122 -6.54 12.43 3.57
CA ASP A 122 -7.82 12.43 4.27
C ASP A 122 -8.91 12.01 3.27
N ILE A 123 -9.59 10.90 3.54
CA ILE A 123 -10.63 10.32 2.68
C ILE A 123 -12.04 10.71 3.18
N GLY A 124 -12.11 11.57 4.19
CA GLY A 124 -13.35 12.07 4.78
C GLY A 124 -14.03 11.05 5.69
N ASP A 125 -15.28 11.38 6.05
CA ASP A 125 -16.12 10.54 6.89
C ASP A 125 -16.74 9.41 6.07
N LEU A 126 -16.17 8.21 6.18
CA LEU A 126 -16.67 7.03 5.48
C LEU A 126 -17.71 6.32 6.36
N GLN A 127 -18.97 6.40 5.98
CA GLN A 127 -20.05 5.65 6.62
C GLN A 127 -20.84 4.83 5.59
N CYS A 128 -21.29 3.63 5.97
CA CYS A 128 -22.01 2.74 5.07
C CYS A 128 -23.36 3.27 4.58
N LYS A 129 -23.95 4.26 5.29
CA LYS A 129 -25.32 4.75 5.06
C LYS A 129 -25.40 6.17 4.52
N SER A 130 -24.28 6.87 4.40
CA SER A 130 -24.26 8.26 3.96
C SER A 130 -23.09 8.53 3.03
N ARG A 131 -23.35 9.33 2.01
CA ARG A 131 -22.30 9.85 1.13
C ARG A 131 -21.25 10.60 1.97
N PRO A 132 -19.94 10.42 1.69
CA PRO A 132 -18.92 11.18 2.40
C PRO A 132 -19.08 12.69 2.17
N SER A 133 -18.83 13.46 3.22
CA SER A 133 -19.05 14.91 3.28
C SER A 133 -18.00 15.71 2.51
N THR A 134 -16.75 15.22 2.45
CA THR A 134 -15.61 15.92 1.88
C THR A 134 -14.88 15.04 0.88
N ALA A 135 -14.55 15.57 -0.30
CA ALA A 135 -13.73 14.85 -1.27
C ALA A 135 -12.32 14.54 -0.70
N PRO A 136 -11.69 13.44 -1.14
CA PRO A 136 -10.33 13.12 -0.71
C PRO A 136 -9.36 14.26 -0.96
N HIS A 137 -8.48 14.55 -0.01
CA HIS A 137 -7.45 15.57 -0.19
C HIS A 137 -6.18 15.18 0.56
N LEU A 138 -5.06 15.76 0.12
CA LEU A 138 -3.78 15.57 0.79
C LEU A 138 -3.81 16.31 2.14
N ALA A 139 -3.73 15.56 3.24
CA ALA A 139 -3.66 16.14 4.58
C ALA A 139 -2.27 16.74 4.83
N TYR A 140 -1.21 15.96 4.60
CA TYR A 140 0.18 16.44 4.57
C TYR A 140 1.09 15.43 3.88
N GLY A 141 2.29 15.88 3.52
CA GLY A 141 3.34 15.04 2.96
C GLY A 141 4.54 14.91 3.89
N LEU A 142 5.23 13.77 3.83
CA LEU A 142 6.46 13.50 4.56
C LEU A 142 7.64 13.52 3.59
N ALA A 143 8.49 14.54 3.70
CA ALA A 143 9.72 14.65 2.92
C ALA A 143 10.83 13.81 3.57
N ILE A 144 11.37 12.85 2.80
CA ILE A 144 12.33 11.85 3.27
C ILE A 144 13.42 11.69 2.20
N ASP A 145 14.69 11.49 2.60
CA ASP A 145 15.84 11.38 1.68
C ASP A 145 16.45 9.96 1.65
N ASP A 146 15.65 8.94 1.94
CA ASP A 146 16.09 7.53 2.04
C ASP A 146 15.88 6.70 0.77
N GLY A 147 15.47 7.34 -0.32
CA GLY A 147 15.11 6.69 -1.58
C GLY A 147 13.65 6.24 -1.63
N CYS A 148 13.32 5.42 -2.63
CA CYS A 148 11.97 4.97 -2.89
C CYS A 148 11.45 4.02 -1.81
N ILE A 149 10.12 3.97 -1.66
CA ILE A 149 9.46 3.12 -0.67
C ILE A 149 8.87 1.89 -1.34
N TRP A 150 9.29 0.70 -0.91
CA TRP A 150 8.82 -0.57 -1.48
C TRP A 150 7.58 -1.12 -0.76
N ASN A 151 7.45 -0.84 0.53
CA ASN A 151 6.36 -1.32 1.35
C ASN A 151 6.09 -0.35 2.51
N ILE A 152 4.82 -0.06 2.80
CA ILE A 152 4.41 0.69 3.99
C ILE A 152 3.41 -0.11 4.80
N ARG A 153 3.53 -0.06 6.13
CA ARG A 153 2.67 -0.78 7.07
C ARG A 153 2.42 0.01 8.35
N TRP A 154 1.16 0.20 8.69
CA TRP A 154 0.77 0.76 9.97
C TRP A 154 0.87 -0.28 11.10
N CYS A 155 1.24 0.18 12.28
CA CYS A 155 1.07 -0.58 13.50
C CYS A 155 -0.44 -0.84 13.71
N PRO A 156 -0.89 -2.11 13.84
CA PRO A 156 -2.31 -2.45 13.75
C PRO A 156 -3.21 -1.80 14.80
N ALA A 157 -2.73 -1.60 16.03
CA ALA A 157 -3.54 -1.06 17.12
C ALA A 157 -2.72 -0.47 18.27
N GLY A 158 -3.41 0.22 19.18
CA GLY A 158 -2.88 0.64 20.49
C GLY A 158 -1.95 1.86 20.48
N VAL A 159 -1.81 2.54 19.34
CA VAL A 159 -0.96 3.73 19.14
C VAL A 159 -1.71 5.00 18.76
N TRP A 160 -2.99 4.88 18.43
CA TRP A 160 -3.86 5.99 18.08
C TRP A 160 -4.27 6.77 19.33
N GLU A 161 -4.34 8.10 19.22
CA GLU A 161 -4.71 9.01 20.30
C GLU A 161 -5.79 9.99 19.81
N LEU A 162 -6.67 10.40 20.72
CA LEU A 162 -7.69 11.41 20.42
C LEU A 162 -7.01 12.73 20.02
N PRO A 163 -7.53 13.49 19.03
CA PRO A 163 -6.96 14.78 18.63
C PRO A 163 -6.91 15.80 19.78
N SER A 164 -7.81 15.70 20.74
CA SER A 164 -7.87 16.54 21.95
C SER A 164 -6.86 16.14 23.04
N THR A 165 -6.08 15.07 22.84
CA THR A 165 -5.13 14.58 23.86
C THR A 165 -4.05 15.62 24.15
N GLY A 166 -4.06 16.19 25.35
CA GLY A 166 -3.04 17.16 25.77
C GLY A 166 -1.64 16.54 25.80
N ARG A 167 -0.74 17.05 24.96
CA ARG A 167 0.68 16.67 24.92
C ARG A 167 1.54 17.90 25.21
N LYS A 168 2.68 17.70 25.89
CA LYS A 168 3.66 18.77 26.12
C LYS A 168 4.42 19.03 24.82
N ALA A 169 4.49 20.29 24.38
CA ALA A 169 5.29 20.69 23.22
C ALA A 169 6.74 20.16 23.33
N PRO A 170 7.36 19.66 22.24
CA PRO A 170 6.88 19.68 20.84
C PRO A 170 5.99 18.47 20.46
N GLN A 171 5.56 17.66 21.41
CA GLN A 171 4.77 16.45 21.12
C GLN A 171 3.33 16.81 20.76
N MET A 172 2.77 16.08 19.80
CA MET A 172 1.39 16.22 19.34
C MET A 172 0.63 14.89 19.53
N PRO A 173 -0.71 14.93 19.64
CA PRO A 173 -1.55 13.75 19.54
C PRO A 173 -1.18 12.90 18.32
N ARG A 174 -1.06 11.59 18.53
CA ARG A 174 -0.60 10.67 17.50
C ARG A 174 -1.78 10.07 16.71
N LEU A 175 -1.70 10.16 15.39
CA LEU A 175 -2.58 9.40 14.48
C LEU A 175 -2.22 7.91 14.49
N GLY A 176 -0.94 7.59 14.34
CA GLY A 176 -0.47 6.21 14.42
C GLY A 176 1.04 6.09 14.25
N VAL A 177 1.51 4.84 14.20
CA VAL A 177 2.91 4.51 13.91
C VAL A 177 2.97 3.79 12.58
N LEU A 178 3.82 4.27 11.67
CA LEU A 178 3.97 3.75 10.32
C LEU A 178 5.41 3.29 10.10
N ALA A 179 5.58 2.08 9.57
CA ALA A 179 6.86 1.59 9.07
C ALA A 179 6.91 1.69 7.54
N ALA A 180 8.05 2.12 7.00
CA ALA A 180 8.31 2.21 5.57
C ALA A 180 9.65 1.55 5.22
N ALA A 181 9.63 0.59 4.29
CA ALA A 181 10.82 -0.04 3.75
C ALA A 181 11.38 0.78 2.58
N PHE A 182 12.62 1.22 2.70
CA PHE A 182 13.27 2.09 1.75
C PHE A 182 14.21 1.34 0.81
N SER A 183 14.48 1.95 -0.35
CA SER A 183 15.41 1.42 -1.34
C SER A 183 16.87 1.44 -0.90
N ASN A 184 17.19 2.09 0.21
CA ASN A 184 18.52 2.04 0.83
C ASN A 184 18.73 0.79 1.70
N GLY A 185 17.76 -0.14 1.74
CA GLY A 185 17.86 -1.40 2.50
C GLY A 185 17.52 -1.26 3.98
N THR A 186 17.06 -0.08 4.42
CA THR A 186 16.63 0.16 5.80
C THR A 186 15.12 0.32 5.90
N ILE A 187 14.58 0.15 7.12
CA ILE A 187 13.16 0.39 7.40
C ILE A 187 13.08 1.55 8.39
N GLY A 188 12.37 2.61 8.03
CA GLY A 188 12.11 3.73 8.95
C GLY A 188 10.77 3.56 9.64
N VAL A 189 10.75 3.80 10.95
CA VAL A 189 9.53 3.82 11.77
C VAL A 189 9.21 5.27 12.16
N TYR A 190 8.03 5.73 11.81
CA TYR A 190 7.55 7.09 12.00
C TYR A 190 6.36 7.11 12.97
N SER A 191 6.36 8.08 13.89
CA SER A 191 5.17 8.41 14.70
C SER A 191 4.49 9.60 14.05
N LEU A 192 3.31 9.40 13.47
CA LEU A 192 2.62 10.43 12.69
C LEU A 192 1.60 11.20 13.54
N PRO A 193 1.59 12.55 13.51
CA PRO A 193 0.66 13.35 14.28
C PRO A 193 -0.73 13.37 13.63
N HIS A 194 -1.74 13.67 14.44
CA HIS A 194 -3.09 13.91 13.92
C HIS A 194 -3.10 15.16 13.03
N PRO A 195 -3.68 15.10 11.81
CA PRO A 195 -3.75 16.26 10.90
C PRO A 195 -4.39 17.49 11.55
N GLU A 196 -5.45 17.31 12.34
CA GLU A 196 -6.11 18.40 13.08
C GLU A 196 -5.19 19.07 14.11
N ALA A 197 -4.40 18.28 14.84
CA ALA A 197 -3.46 18.81 15.82
C ALA A 197 -2.30 19.55 15.14
N LEU A 198 -1.87 19.05 13.99
CA LEU A 198 -0.86 19.71 13.15
C LEU A 198 -1.39 21.06 12.63
N ALA A 199 -2.62 21.09 12.12
CA ALA A 199 -3.28 22.30 11.64
C ALA A 199 -3.42 23.36 12.74
N ALA A 200 -3.89 22.97 13.93
CA ALA A 200 -4.01 23.87 15.08
C ALA A 200 -2.66 24.48 15.50
N HIS A 201 -1.58 23.69 15.42
CA HIS A 201 -0.24 24.20 15.69
C HIS A 201 0.22 25.23 14.65
N HIS A 202 -0.03 25.03 13.35
CA HIS A 202 0.29 26.04 12.32
C HIS A 202 -0.50 27.34 12.50
N GLN A 203 -1.80 27.23 12.81
CA GLN A 203 -2.65 28.39 13.10
C GLN A 203 -2.10 29.21 14.28
N SER A 204 -1.62 28.55 15.33
CA SER A 204 -1.00 29.23 16.49
C SER A 204 0.29 30.00 16.14
N LYS A 205 0.96 29.62 15.05
CA LYS A 205 2.19 30.26 14.56
C LYS A 205 1.95 31.29 13.45
N GLY A 206 0.71 31.49 13.01
CA GLY A 206 0.38 32.40 11.92
C GLY A 206 0.89 31.94 10.55
N GLU A 207 1.17 30.65 10.38
CA GLU A 207 1.60 30.06 9.10
C GLU A 207 0.35 29.64 8.29
N GLU A 208 0.24 30.10 7.04
CA GLU A 208 -0.85 29.67 6.14
C GLU A 208 -0.70 28.19 5.75
N MET A 209 -1.78 27.42 5.92
CA MET A 209 -1.79 25.97 5.69
C MET A 209 -2.07 25.65 4.22
N VAL A 210 -1.07 25.81 3.36
CA VAL A 210 -1.14 25.35 1.96
C VAL A 210 -0.28 24.09 1.82
N ASN A 211 -0.94 22.92 1.76
CA ASN A 211 -0.36 21.62 1.42
C ASN A 211 0.93 21.24 2.18
N CYS A 212 0.96 21.35 3.51
CA CYS A 212 2.16 21.21 4.33
C CYS A 212 2.97 19.93 4.04
N ILE A 213 4.16 20.12 3.45
CA ILE A 213 5.20 19.08 3.38
C ILE A 213 6.07 19.24 4.61
N THR A 214 6.12 18.20 5.43
CA THR A 214 6.84 18.20 6.71
C THR A 214 7.98 17.21 6.67
N CYS A 215 9.15 17.60 7.19
CA CYS A 215 10.23 16.66 7.45
C CYS A 215 10.02 16.07 8.86
N VAL A 216 9.70 14.78 8.91
CA VAL A 216 9.48 14.08 10.19
C VAL A 216 10.66 13.19 10.48
N LYS A 217 11.24 13.34 11.67
CA LYS A 217 12.35 12.50 12.12
C LYS A 217 11.86 11.08 12.35
N LYS A 218 12.58 10.10 11.80
CA LYS A 218 12.38 8.68 12.14
C LYS A 218 12.54 8.49 13.64
N VAL A 219 11.66 7.71 14.24
CA VAL A 219 11.79 7.32 15.65
C VAL A 219 12.75 6.15 15.79
N LEU A 220 12.71 5.21 14.84
CA LEU A 220 13.65 4.09 14.74
C LEU A 220 14.05 3.85 13.29
N THR A 221 15.28 3.46 13.07
CA THR A 221 15.78 2.90 11.81
C THR A 221 16.10 1.43 12.03
N LEU A 222 15.36 0.52 11.41
CA LEU A 222 15.62 -0.91 11.50
C LEU A 222 16.61 -1.31 10.42
N LYS A 223 17.63 -2.06 10.82
CA LYS A 223 18.72 -2.52 9.95
C LYS A 223 19.00 -3.99 10.18
N MET A 224 19.44 -4.70 9.14
CA MET A 224 20.00 -6.05 9.27
C MET A 224 21.42 -6.02 9.85
N GLY A 225 21.87 -7.14 10.41
CA GLY A 225 23.17 -7.28 11.05
C GLY A 225 23.12 -7.07 12.56
N SER A 226 24.21 -6.56 13.13
CA SER A 226 24.35 -6.29 14.57
C SER A 226 25.13 -5.00 14.83
N ASN A 227 25.18 -4.54 16.08
CA ASN A 227 25.95 -3.34 16.44
C ASN A 227 27.45 -3.44 16.08
N GLN A 228 28.05 -4.63 16.21
CA GLN A 228 29.47 -4.84 15.91
C GLN A 228 29.72 -5.23 14.44
N ALA A 229 28.68 -5.66 13.73
CA ALA A 229 28.72 -6.06 12.34
C ALA A 229 27.42 -5.64 11.63
N ASP A 230 27.29 -4.34 11.36
CA ASP A 230 26.19 -3.81 10.54
C ASP A 230 26.31 -4.46 9.14
N HIS A 231 25.21 -5.02 8.63
CA HIS A 231 25.20 -5.62 7.28
C HIS A 231 25.44 -4.57 6.19
N LYS A 232 25.39 -3.26 6.47
CA LYS A 232 25.61 -2.17 5.50
C LYS A 232 24.78 -2.36 4.22
N GLY A 233 23.57 -2.89 4.37
CA GLY A 233 22.66 -3.17 3.25
C GLY A 233 23.02 -4.38 2.39
N GLN A 234 23.92 -5.27 2.84
CA GLN A 234 24.27 -6.52 2.13
C GLN A 234 23.06 -7.42 1.84
N SER A 235 22.03 -7.39 2.70
CA SER A 235 20.78 -8.11 2.45
C SER A 235 19.92 -7.51 1.33
N GLY A 236 20.30 -6.34 0.81
CA GLY A 236 19.66 -5.69 -0.32
C GLY A 236 18.33 -5.01 0.04
N LEU A 237 17.41 -5.00 -0.93
CA LEU A 237 16.12 -4.32 -0.82
C LEU A 237 15.14 -5.08 0.09
N CYS A 238 14.28 -4.36 0.79
CA CYS A 238 13.20 -4.91 1.60
C CYS A 238 11.85 -4.71 0.89
N PHE A 239 11.28 -5.76 0.32
CA PHE A 239 9.99 -5.69 -0.40
C PHE A 239 8.79 -6.09 0.45
N ALA A 240 9.04 -6.86 1.50
CA ALA A 240 8.01 -7.54 2.28
C ALA A 240 8.08 -7.12 3.75
N MET A 241 6.95 -6.69 4.31
CA MET A 241 6.85 -6.28 5.70
C MET A 241 5.44 -6.54 6.25
N ASP A 242 5.36 -7.00 7.49
CA ASP A 242 4.11 -7.12 8.24
C ASP A 242 4.35 -6.99 9.75
N TRP A 243 3.41 -6.36 10.43
CA TRP A 243 3.43 -6.24 11.90
C TRP A 243 2.82 -7.48 12.55
N LEU A 244 3.15 -7.70 13.82
CA LEU A 244 2.39 -8.61 14.65
C LEU A 244 0.98 -8.05 14.92
N HIS A 245 -0.04 -8.82 14.53
CA HIS A 245 -1.45 -8.41 14.63
C HIS A 245 -2.09 -8.74 15.97
N VAL A 246 -1.42 -9.54 16.80
CA VAL A 246 -1.87 -9.86 18.16
C VAL A 246 -1.18 -8.91 19.14
N LYS A 247 -1.88 -8.53 20.21
CA LYS A 247 -1.30 -7.71 21.28
C LYS A 247 0.00 -8.37 21.77
N PRO A 248 1.09 -7.61 21.98
CA PRO A 248 1.13 -6.15 22.13
C PRO A 248 1.57 -5.37 20.87
N HIS A 249 1.54 -5.97 19.66
CA HIS A 249 1.92 -5.31 18.39
C HIS A 249 3.35 -4.74 18.35
N ASN A 250 4.26 -5.34 19.12
CA ASN A 250 5.64 -4.87 19.27
C ASN A 250 6.61 -5.46 18.24
N LEU A 251 6.21 -6.54 17.54
CA LEU A 251 7.07 -7.20 16.58
C LEU A 251 6.81 -6.75 15.15
N LEU A 252 7.89 -6.61 14.39
CA LEU A 252 7.86 -6.39 12.95
C LEU A 252 8.69 -7.47 12.25
N ALA A 253 8.13 -8.11 11.24
CA ALA A 253 8.86 -8.97 10.31
C ALA A 253 9.13 -8.22 9.01
N ALA A 254 10.32 -8.42 8.47
CA ALA A 254 10.65 -7.95 7.13
C ALA A 254 11.49 -8.97 6.36
N GLY A 255 11.25 -9.05 5.04
CA GLY A 255 11.92 -9.96 4.13
C GLY A 255 12.74 -9.19 3.09
N PHE A 256 13.94 -9.70 2.81
CA PHE A 256 14.96 -9.01 2.03
C PHE A 256 15.27 -9.74 0.71
N TYR A 257 16.05 -9.06 -0.14
CA TYR A 257 16.47 -9.53 -1.46
C TYR A 257 17.32 -10.80 -1.40
N ASP A 258 18.12 -10.97 -0.35
CA ASP A 258 18.96 -12.16 -0.11
C ASP A 258 18.20 -13.37 0.45
N GLY A 259 16.87 -13.30 0.55
CA GLY A 259 16.07 -14.41 1.07
C GLY A 259 16.06 -14.52 2.60
N LEU A 260 16.69 -13.59 3.33
CA LEU A 260 16.60 -13.51 4.78
C LEU A 260 15.31 -12.84 5.25
N VAL A 261 14.79 -13.35 6.36
CA VAL A 261 13.76 -12.70 7.17
C VAL A 261 14.40 -12.21 8.46
N GLY A 262 14.19 -10.94 8.78
CA GLY A 262 14.51 -10.36 10.08
C GLY A 262 13.26 -10.17 10.94
N LEU A 263 13.40 -10.39 12.25
CA LEU A 263 12.38 -10.09 13.25
C LEU A 263 12.91 -9.04 14.24
N TRP A 264 12.19 -7.93 14.37
CA TRP A 264 12.50 -6.84 15.30
C TRP A 264 11.47 -6.77 16.40
N ASP A 265 11.94 -6.57 17.63
CA ASP A 265 11.09 -6.17 18.75
C ASP A 265 11.29 -4.68 19.03
N LEU A 266 10.30 -3.86 18.66
CA LEU A 266 10.35 -2.42 18.82
C LEU A 266 10.29 -1.99 20.30
N ALA A 267 9.87 -2.87 21.19
CA ALA A 267 9.89 -2.64 22.64
C ALA A 267 11.22 -3.05 23.29
N SER A 268 12.19 -3.56 22.51
CA SER A 268 13.47 -4.01 23.03
C SER A 268 14.22 -2.89 23.74
N LYS A 269 14.69 -3.21 24.96
CA LYS A 269 15.55 -2.37 25.79
C LYS A 269 17.01 -2.81 25.72
N SER A 270 17.32 -3.83 24.91
CA SER A 270 18.67 -4.36 24.79
C SER A 270 19.59 -3.33 24.15
N THR A 271 20.65 -2.95 24.86
CA THR A 271 21.69 -2.03 24.37
C THR A 271 22.52 -2.64 23.23
N LEU A 272 22.48 -3.98 23.06
CA LEU A 272 23.14 -4.68 21.96
C LEU A 272 22.38 -4.55 20.64
N LEU A 273 21.05 -4.47 20.73
CA LEU A 273 20.17 -4.34 19.57
C LEU A 273 19.85 -2.88 19.25
N LYS A 274 19.68 -2.04 20.29
CA LYS A 274 19.27 -0.64 20.15
C LYS A 274 20.46 0.29 20.34
N VAL A 275 20.87 0.92 19.26
CA VAL A 275 22.10 1.73 19.17
C VAL A 275 21.74 3.16 18.81
N LYS A 276 22.27 4.13 19.56
CA LYS A 276 22.14 5.54 19.21
C LYS A 276 23.22 5.91 18.19
N SER A 277 22.78 6.47 17.07
CA SER A 277 23.66 6.93 16.02
C SER A 277 24.15 8.37 16.33
N PRO A 278 25.33 8.78 15.81
CA PRO A 278 25.90 10.11 16.07
C PRO A 278 25.02 11.29 15.59
N ASP A 279 24.19 11.04 14.58
CA ASP A 279 23.13 11.94 14.05
C ASP A 279 21.93 12.11 15.01
N GLY A 280 21.98 11.49 16.19
CA GLY A 280 20.89 11.46 17.16
C GLY A 280 19.71 10.58 16.73
N GLY A 281 19.87 9.76 15.69
CA GLY A 281 18.95 8.69 15.32
C GLY A 281 19.10 7.47 16.23
N VAL A 282 18.13 6.57 16.18
CA VAL A 282 18.19 5.29 16.92
C VAL A 282 18.05 4.15 15.93
N SER A 283 19.10 3.35 15.81
CA SER A 283 19.13 2.13 15.01
C SER A 283 18.71 0.93 15.85
N LEU A 284 17.93 0.01 15.28
CA LEU A 284 17.52 -1.24 15.93
C LEU A 284 17.85 -2.44 15.04
N TYR A 285 18.59 -3.39 15.59
CA TYR A 285 18.94 -4.66 14.95
C TYR A 285 17.95 -5.77 15.29
N PRO A 286 17.76 -6.77 14.41
CA PRO A 286 16.83 -7.87 14.63
C PRO A 286 17.29 -8.72 15.82
N TYR A 287 16.33 -9.24 16.60
CA TYR A 287 16.64 -10.21 17.65
C TYR A 287 16.75 -11.63 17.09
N HIS A 288 16.19 -11.86 15.89
CA HIS A 288 16.19 -13.15 15.22
C HIS A 288 16.21 -12.96 13.71
N CYS A 289 17.01 -13.76 13.02
CA CYS A 289 17.09 -13.81 11.56
C CYS A 289 17.11 -15.27 11.11
N PHE A 290 16.51 -15.57 9.97
CA PHE A 290 16.59 -16.89 9.36
C PHE A 290 16.49 -16.80 7.85
N HIS A 291 17.07 -17.78 7.17
CA HIS A 291 17.05 -17.88 5.71
C HIS A 291 15.78 -18.62 5.27
N ALA A 292 14.85 -17.87 4.68
CA ALA A 292 13.54 -18.40 4.31
C ALA A 292 13.50 -18.86 2.85
N HIS A 293 14.21 -18.19 1.95
CA HIS A 293 14.19 -18.41 0.51
C HIS A 293 15.59 -18.29 -0.08
N ASP A 294 15.85 -18.93 -1.22
CA ASP A 294 17.14 -18.83 -1.92
C ASP A 294 17.24 -17.55 -2.77
N GLU A 295 16.11 -16.86 -2.93
CA GLU A 295 15.92 -15.66 -3.74
C GLU A 295 15.11 -14.63 -2.96
N ASN A 296 14.93 -13.46 -3.56
CA ASN A 296 14.18 -12.32 -3.02
C ASN A 296 12.83 -12.70 -2.39
N ILE A 297 12.59 -12.23 -1.16
CA ILE A 297 11.28 -12.35 -0.52
C ILE A 297 10.35 -11.28 -1.07
N ARG A 298 9.42 -11.70 -1.95
CA ARG A 298 8.43 -10.82 -2.60
C ARG A 298 7.41 -10.29 -1.60
N THR A 299 6.90 -11.15 -0.72
CA THR A 299 5.83 -10.78 0.23
C THR A 299 5.83 -11.70 1.45
N LEU A 300 5.29 -11.20 2.56
CA LEU A 300 5.12 -11.96 3.79
C LEU A 300 3.86 -11.48 4.52
N CYS A 301 3.26 -12.37 5.30
CA CYS A 301 2.11 -12.06 6.12
C CYS A 301 2.15 -12.81 7.45
N TRP A 302 1.98 -12.07 8.54
CA TRP A 302 1.79 -12.63 9.88
C TRP A 302 0.36 -13.12 10.03
N CYS A 303 0.18 -14.27 10.67
CA CYS A 303 -1.14 -14.77 11.04
C CYS A 303 -1.85 -13.74 11.93
N LYS A 304 -3.10 -13.42 11.59
CA LYS A 304 -3.87 -12.40 12.33
C LYS A 304 -4.31 -12.87 13.71
N ALA A 305 -4.44 -14.18 13.90
CA ALA A 305 -4.89 -14.81 15.13
C ALA A 305 -3.77 -15.44 15.97
N SER A 306 -2.52 -15.48 15.47
CA SER A 306 -1.41 -16.14 16.15
C SER A 306 -0.14 -15.31 16.09
N SER A 307 0.53 -15.18 17.23
CA SER A 307 1.85 -14.55 17.30
C SER A 307 2.97 -15.42 16.74
N ASN A 308 2.72 -16.71 16.50
CA ASN A 308 3.77 -17.66 16.18
C ASN A 308 3.87 -17.97 14.69
N LEU A 309 2.81 -17.74 13.92
CA LEU A 309 2.72 -18.19 12.54
C LEU A 309 3.00 -17.05 11.56
N LEU A 310 3.98 -17.28 10.68
CA LEU A 310 4.37 -16.36 9.63
C LEU A 310 4.39 -17.09 8.28
N VAL A 311 3.93 -16.44 7.22
CA VAL A 311 4.05 -16.95 5.85
C VAL A 311 4.93 -16.04 5.03
N THR A 312 5.82 -16.65 4.24
CA THR A 312 6.73 -15.98 3.33
C THR A 312 6.56 -16.53 1.92
N VAL A 313 6.72 -15.66 0.93
CA VAL A 313 6.68 -16.01 -0.49
C VAL A 313 7.88 -15.37 -1.18
N GLY A 314 8.62 -16.17 -1.93
CA GLY A 314 9.83 -15.75 -2.62
C GLY A 314 9.73 -15.84 -4.15
N ASP A 315 10.70 -15.22 -4.81
CA ASP A 315 10.90 -15.34 -6.27
C ASP A 315 11.39 -16.74 -6.68
N ASP A 316 11.81 -17.57 -5.70
CA ASP A 316 12.06 -19.01 -5.84
C ASP A 316 10.79 -19.84 -6.14
N ARG A 317 9.61 -19.19 -6.24
CA ARG A 317 8.28 -19.77 -6.47
C ARG A 317 7.77 -20.62 -5.31
N MET A 318 8.36 -20.45 -4.13
CA MET A 318 7.96 -21.14 -2.91
C MET A 318 7.08 -20.23 -2.06
N ALA A 319 6.06 -20.82 -1.45
CA ALA A 319 5.37 -20.28 -0.31
C ALA A 319 5.67 -21.17 0.90
N LYS A 320 6.16 -20.57 1.99
CA LYS A 320 6.54 -21.30 3.21
C LYS A 320 5.81 -20.73 4.42
N MET A 321 5.29 -21.62 5.26
CA MET A 321 4.71 -21.28 6.57
C MET A 321 5.69 -21.66 7.66
N TRP A 322 5.86 -20.79 8.65
CA TRP A 322 6.86 -20.90 9.69
C TRP A 322 6.22 -20.77 11.07
N ASP A 323 6.70 -21.55 12.03
CA ASP A 323 6.64 -21.18 13.43
C ASP A 323 7.86 -20.30 13.73
N VAL A 324 7.66 -19.03 14.04
CA VAL A 324 8.76 -18.07 14.30
C VAL A 324 9.61 -18.45 15.51
N ARG A 325 9.15 -19.37 16.36
CA ARG A 325 9.93 -19.92 17.48
C ARG A 325 10.88 -21.04 17.03
N LYS A 326 10.64 -21.62 15.84
CA LYS A 326 11.39 -22.76 15.27
C LYS A 326 11.56 -22.56 13.77
N THR A 327 12.48 -21.67 13.39
CA THR A 327 12.65 -21.24 12.00
C THR A 327 13.66 -22.07 11.19
N TYR A 328 14.20 -23.15 11.75
CA TYR A 328 15.15 -24.02 11.03
C TYR A 328 14.46 -24.94 10.00
N VAL A 329 13.15 -25.13 10.11
CA VAL A 329 12.33 -25.90 9.16
C VAL A 329 10.95 -25.25 9.01
N PRO A 330 10.43 -25.08 7.79
CA PRO A 330 9.07 -24.60 7.60
C PRO A 330 8.06 -25.68 7.99
N LEU A 331 6.91 -25.26 8.54
CA LEU A 331 5.76 -26.13 8.81
C LEU A 331 5.13 -26.64 7.51
N LEU A 332 5.08 -25.77 6.50
CA LEU A 332 4.55 -26.07 5.17
C LEU A 332 5.47 -25.41 4.15
N ALA A 333 5.78 -26.12 3.08
CA ALA A 333 6.49 -25.58 1.92
C ALA A 333 5.77 -26.03 0.64
N VAL A 334 5.28 -25.07 -0.14
CA VAL A 334 4.55 -25.32 -1.38
C VAL A 334 5.27 -24.64 -2.53
N LYS A 335 5.59 -25.40 -3.57
CA LYS A 335 6.09 -24.88 -4.85
C LYS A 335 4.95 -24.84 -5.85
N ARG A 336 4.66 -23.69 -6.45
CA ARG A 336 3.62 -23.61 -7.48
C ARG A 336 3.99 -22.66 -8.62
N CYS A 337 3.99 -21.36 -8.35
CA CYS A 337 4.26 -20.31 -9.33
C CYS A 337 4.77 -19.06 -8.61
N LEU A 338 5.18 -18.04 -9.38
CA LEU A 338 5.51 -16.74 -8.80
C LEU A 338 4.23 -16.12 -8.24
N SER A 339 4.21 -15.89 -6.92
CA SER A 339 3.09 -15.29 -6.23
C SER A 339 3.43 -13.85 -5.85
N THR A 340 2.56 -12.93 -6.25
CA THR A 340 2.79 -11.49 -6.04
C THR A 340 2.40 -11.05 -4.64
N GLU A 341 1.37 -11.68 -4.07
CA GLU A 341 0.77 -11.31 -2.78
C GLU A 341 0.29 -12.53 -2.00
N VAL A 342 0.35 -12.40 -0.68
CA VAL A 342 -0.23 -13.34 0.27
C VAL A 342 -1.03 -12.58 1.31
N TYR A 343 -2.19 -13.11 1.68
CA TYR A 343 -3.06 -12.56 2.71
C TYR A 343 -3.57 -13.68 3.61
N TRP A 344 -3.48 -13.47 4.92
CA TRP A 344 -4.07 -14.36 5.91
C TRP A 344 -5.40 -13.76 6.40
N PRO A 345 -6.56 -14.32 6.02
CA PRO A 345 -7.85 -13.82 6.48
C PRO A 345 -8.04 -14.12 7.97
N LEU A 346 -8.61 -13.16 8.71
CA LEU A 346 -8.73 -13.26 10.18
C LEU A 346 -9.49 -14.50 10.65
N PHE A 347 -10.58 -14.84 9.97
CA PHE A 347 -11.50 -15.90 10.40
C PHE A 347 -11.22 -17.25 9.71
N TRP A 348 -10.18 -17.35 8.89
CA TRP A 348 -9.93 -18.53 8.07
C TRP A 348 -8.64 -19.23 8.49
N SER A 349 -8.68 -20.55 8.54
CA SER A 349 -7.54 -21.42 8.87
C SER A 349 -6.58 -21.60 7.70
N GLY A 350 -6.29 -20.56 6.93
CA GLY A 350 -5.46 -20.68 5.74
C GLY A 350 -5.09 -19.35 5.12
N ILE A 351 -4.38 -19.39 4.01
CA ILE A 351 -3.89 -18.22 3.29
C ILE A 351 -4.52 -18.10 1.91
N LEU A 352 -4.72 -16.86 1.47
CA LEU A 352 -5.01 -16.51 0.08
C LEU A 352 -3.70 -16.10 -0.59
N MET A 353 -3.41 -16.71 -1.73
CA MET A 353 -2.24 -16.38 -2.55
C MET A 353 -2.66 -15.95 -3.94
N ALA A 354 -2.16 -14.81 -4.37
CA ALA A 354 -2.33 -14.33 -5.72
C ALA A 354 -1.18 -14.79 -6.61
N GLN A 355 -1.51 -15.23 -7.83
CA GLN A 355 -0.54 -15.74 -8.79
C GLN A 355 -0.28 -14.72 -9.89
N GLU A 356 0.97 -14.64 -10.34
CA GLU A 356 1.33 -13.82 -11.47
C GLU A 356 0.82 -14.42 -12.79
N CYS A 357 0.26 -13.57 -13.66
CA CYS A 357 -0.46 -14.03 -14.85
C CYS A 357 0.47 -14.59 -15.93
N CYS A 358 1.74 -14.14 -16.01
CA CYS A 358 2.69 -14.65 -17.00
C CYS A 358 3.32 -16.01 -16.64
N PHE A 359 3.17 -16.47 -15.40
CA PHE A 359 3.82 -17.71 -14.92
C PHE A 359 2.84 -18.81 -14.46
N ALA A 360 1.53 -18.55 -14.46
CA ALA A 360 0.53 -19.56 -14.18
C ALA A 360 0.10 -20.32 -15.45
N THR A 361 -0.45 -21.52 -15.29
CA THR A 361 -1.04 -22.25 -16.41
C THR A 361 -2.37 -21.61 -16.81
N PHE A 362 -2.71 -21.71 -18.09
CA PHE A 362 -3.97 -21.22 -18.63
C PHE A 362 -5.16 -21.74 -17.81
N GLY A 363 -6.05 -20.84 -17.39
CA GLY A 363 -7.21 -21.15 -16.54
C GLY A 363 -6.92 -21.31 -15.04
N GLN A 364 -5.67 -21.18 -14.59
CA GLN A 364 -5.29 -21.19 -13.18
C GLN A 364 -4.83 -19.82 -12.65
N HIS A 365 -4.72 -18.80 -13.52
CA HIS A 365 -4.35 -17.44 -13.11
C HIS A 365 -5.40 -16.82 -12.20
N GLY A 366 -5.03 -16.49 -10.97
CA GLY A 366 -6.01 -16.02 -10.00
C GLY A 366 -5.54 -16.02 -8.56
N VAL A 367 -6.51 -15.90 -7.67
CA VAL A 367 -6.31 -16.07 -6.23
C VAL A 367 -6.72 -17.48 -5.84
N HIS A 368 -5.85 -18.14 -5.08
CA HIS A 368 -6.06 -19.50 -4.58
C HIS A 368 -6.04 -19.47 -3.07
N TYR A 369 -6.93 -20.26 -2.47
CA TYR A 369 -6.89 -20.51 -1.04
C TYR A 369 -6.08 -21.78 -0.75
N PHE A 370 -5.23 -21.69 0.25
CA PHE A 370 -4.46 -22.81 0.80
C PHE A 370 -4.81 -22.95 2.26
N ASP A 371 -5.36 -24.10 2.64
CA ASP A 371 -5.55 -24.43 4.04
C ASP A 371 -4.20 -24.52 4.76
N SER A 372 -4.20 -24.26 6.06
CA SER A 372 -3.02 -24.36 6.92
C SER A 372 -2.49 -25.79 7.08
N GLY A 373 -3.15 -26.78 6.48
CA GLY A 373 -2.70 -28.17 6.39
C GLY A 373 -3.33 -29.09 7.42
N TYR A 374 -4.11 -28.55 8.36
CA TYR A 374 -4.78 -29.36 9.40
C TYR A 374 -5.93 -30.19 8.83
N LEU A 375 -6.60 -29.72 7.77
CA LEU A 375 -7.79 -30.36 7.24
C LEU A 375 -7.53 -31.14 5.94
N GLY A 376 -6.29 -31.13 5.43
CA GLY A 376 -5.92 -31.81 4.19
C GLY A 376 -6.64 -31.28 2.95
N ILE A 377 -7.23 -30.08 3.03
CA ILE A 377 -8.00 -29.48 1.95
C ILE A 377 -7.06 -29.10 0.80
N LYS A 378 -7.35 -29.63 -0.40
CA LYS A 378 -6.61 -29.25 -1.60
C LYS A 378 -6.80 -27.76 -1.89
N PRO A 379 -5.77 -27.06 -2.38
CA PRO A 379 -5.89 -25.65 -2.74
C PRO A 379 -7.03 -25.45 -3.74
N TYR A 380 -7.92 -24.50 -3.46
CA TYR A 380 -9.06 -24.21 -4.33
C TYR A 380 -8.95 -22.82 -4.96
N PHE A 381 -9.37 -22.73 -6.22
CA PHE A 381 -9.39 -21.49 -6.98
C PHE A 381 -10.54 -20.61 -6.49
N VAL A 382 -10.21 -19.42 -5.99
CA VAL A 382 -11.21 -18.47 -5.47
C VAL A 382 -11.78 -17.65 -6.63
N CYS A 383 -10.92 -17.15 -7.52
CA CYS A 383 -11.29 -16.24 -8.59
C CYS A 383 -10.17 -16.00 -9.61
N PRO A 384 -10.51 -15.59 -10.85
CA PRO A 384 -9.52 -15.16 -11.84
C PRO A 384 -8.89 -13.80 -11.49
N ARG A 385 -7.67 -13.55 -12.00
CA ARG A 385 -6.97 -12.25 -11.90
C ARG A 385 -6.27 -11.96 -13.24
N LYS A 386 -6.66 -10.87 -13.93
CA LYS A 386 -5.85 -10.21 -14.97
C LYS A 386 -5.59 -8.75 -14.58
N ALA A 387 -4.49 -8.21 -15.13
CA ALA A 387 -3.87 -6.93 -14.79
C ALA A 387 -3.19 -6.86 -13.40
N THR A 388 -2.10 -6.09 -13.36
CA THR A 388 -1.21 -5.84 -12.22
C THR A 388 -1.89 -4.93 -11.18
N ILE A 389 -3.07 -5.32 -10.69
CA ILE A 389 -3.72 -4.63 -9.58
C ILE A 389 -2.95 -5.02 -8.33
N TRP A 390 -2.31 -4.06 -7.67
CA TRP A 390 -1.65 -4.28 -6.40
C TRP A 390 -2.65 -4.10 -5.26
N VAL A 391 -2.65 -5.08 -4.35
CA VAL A 391 -3.30 -5.15 -3.03
C VAL A 391 -4.76 -5.63 -3.02
N CYS A 392 -4.97 -6.92 -2.74
CA CYS A 392 -6.20 -7.42 -2.11
C CYS A 392 -6.04 -7.41 -0.57
N ARG A 393 -6.53 -6.38 0.13
CA ARG A 393 -6.52 -6.35 1.61
C ARG A 393 -7.88 -6.04 2.19
N HIS A 394 -8.22 -6.78 3.24
CA HIS A 394 -9.44 -6.72 4.06
C HIS A 394 -10.70 -7.33 3.43
N PHE A 395 -10.83 -8.65 3.58
CA PHE A 395 -12.13 -9.33 3.53
C PHE A 395 -12.70 -9.35 4.95
N THR A 396 -13.72 -8.54 5.24
CA THR A 396 -14.56 -8.74 6.42
C THR A 396 -15.76 -9.63 6.07
N THR A 397 -16.27 -10.33 7.08
CA THR A 397 -17.13 -11.53 7.06
C THR A 397 -18.53 -11.40 6.45
N ALA A 398 -18.85 -10.35 5.70
CA ALA A 398 -20.14 -10.25 5.05
C ALA A 398 -20.05 -10.70 3.58
N PHE A 399 -20.34 -11.98 3.37
CA PHE A 399 -20.60 -12.65 2.10
C PHE A 399 -19.37 -12.82 1.17
N LEU A 400 -18.91 -14.07 1.12
CA LEU A 400 -18.38 -14.72 -0.09
C LEU A 400 -19.03 -14.09 -1.33
N TRP A 401 -18.26 -13.58 -2.28
CA TRP A 401 -18.39 -13.85 -3.73
C TRP A 401 -17.37 -12.97 -4.46
N LYS A 402 -16.25 -13.60 -4.90
CA LYS A 402 -15.28 -13.17 -5.92
C LYS A 402 -14.66 -11.75 -5.73
N PRO A 403 -13.33 -11.60 -5.56
CA PRO A 403 -12.68 -10.30 -5.76
C PRO A 403 -12.87 -9.91 -7.22
N PHE A 404 -13.83 -9.05 -7.47
CA PHE A 404 -14.06 -8.54 -8.79
C PHE A 404 -13.20 -7.32 -9.03
N ILE A 405 -12.52 -7.35 -10.17
CA ILE A 405 -12.05 -6.18 -10.88
C ILE A 405 -13.30 -5.31 -11.12
N ASN A 406 -13.42 -4.22 -10.37
CA ASN A 406 -14.62 -3.37 -10.39
C ASN A 406 -14.53 -2.24 -11.42
N ILE A 407 -13.37 -2.13 -12.08
CA ILE A 407 -13.14 -1.19 -13.17
C ILE A 407 -12.30 -1.87 -14.22
N ASP A 408 -12.94 -2.20 -15.34
CA ASP A 408 -12.22 -2.52 -16.57
C ASP A 408 -11.84 -1.21 -17.26
N TYR A 409 -10.65 -1.13 -17.83
CA TYR A 409 -10.22 0.06 -18.54
C TYR A 409 -9.57 -0.26 -19.87
N PHE A 410 -9.84 0.60 -20.84
CA PHE A 410 -9.30 0.46 -22.19
C PHE A 410 -8.55 1.70 -22.58
N PHE A 411 -7.44 1.50 -23.28
CA PHE A 411 -6.83 2.55 -24.07
C PHE A 411 -7.67 2.76 -25.31
N GLN A 412 -8.24 3.95 -25.43
CA GLN A 412 -8.91 4.36 -26.65
C GLN A 412 -8.02 5.35 -27.40
N PRO A 413 -7.85 5.19 -28.73
CA PRO A 413 -7.16 6.18 -29.55
C PRO A 413 -7.84 7.55 -29.40
N GLY A 414 -7.05 8.58 -29.15
CA GLY A 414 -7.57 9.94 -29.03
C GLY A 414 -6.50 10.90 -28.54
N GLN A 415 -6.53 12.12 -29.07
CA GLN A 415 -5.60 13.18 -28.68
C GLN A 415 -6.14 13.99 -27.51
N ARG A 416 -5.21 14.48 -26.67
CA ARG A 416 -5.50 15.44 -25.61
C ARG A 416 -6.00 16.76 -26.23
N PRO A 417 -7.20 17.27 -25.87
CA PRO A 417 -7.65 18.56 -26.35
C PRO A 417 -6.84 19.65 -25.65
N GLY A 418 -5.80 20.16 -26.29
CA GLY A 418 -4.97 21.25 -25.77
C GLY A 418 -3.57 21.38 -26.37
N ASP A 419 -2.99 20.31 -26.92
CA ASP A 419 -1.60 20.33 -27.40
C ASP A 419 -1.50 20.86 -28.86
N LYS A 420 -1.96 22.10 -29.09
CA LYS A 420 -1.71 22.83 -30.35
C LYS A 420 -0.54 23.81 -30.28
N GLU A 421 0.10 23.99 -29.13
CA GLU A 421 1.23 24.91 -28.99
C GLU A 421 2.35 24.28 -28.15
N GLN A 422 3.22 23.54 -28.84
CA GLN A 422 4.67 23.47 -28.65
C GLN A 422 5.19 22.45 -29.68
N GLU A 423 5.33 22.93 -30.92
CA GLU A 423 6.12 22.28 -31.96
C GLU A 423 7.62 22.40 -31.61
N GLU A 424 8.39 21.44 -32.13
CA GLU A 424 9.87 21.37 -32.13
C GLU A 424 10.54 20.75 -30.89
N GLU A 425 10.35 19.45 -30.71
CA GLU A 425 11.42 18.43 -30.75
C GLU A 425 10.75 17.04 -30.55
N GLU A 426 11.08 16.06 -31.40
CA GLU A 426 10.43 14.73 -31.56
C GLU A 426 9.16 14.62 -32.44
N VAL A 427 8.97 15.49 -33.43
CA VAL A 427 7.91 15.28 -34.46
C VAL A 427 8.24 14.12 -35.43
N GLU A 428 9.50 13.67 -35.52
CA GLU A 428 9.88 12.64 -36.51
C GLU A 428 9.57 11.17 -36.13
N ASN A 429 9.27 10.85 -34.87
CA ASN A 429 9.11 9.44 -34.46
C ASN A 429 7.70 8.97 -34.11
N ALA A 430 6.74 9.88 -33.90
CA ALA A 430 5.34 9.51 -33.67
C ALA A 430 4.51 9.45 -34.96
N ALA A 431 4.91 10.20 -36.00
CA ALA A 431 4.25 10.20 -37.31
C ALA A 431 4.75 9.08 -38.25
N SER A 432 5.85 8.39 -37.92
CA SER A 432 6.53 7.48 -38.87
C SER A 432 6.07 6.02 -38.84
N ASN A 433 5.16 5.59 -37.96
CA ASN A 433 4.45 4.31 -38.13
C ASN A 433 3.24 4.17 -37.17
N PRO A 434 1.97 4.20 -37.65
CA PRO A 434 0.80 4.04 -36.77
C PRO A 434 0.74 2.68 -36.03
N ARG A 435 1.59 1.73 -36.43
CA ARG A 435 1.74 0.40 -35.80
C ARG A 435 2.70 0.35 -34.61
N LYS A 436 3.51 1.37 -34.36
CA LYS A 436 4.48 1.34 -33.25
C LYS A 436 3.78 1.71 -31.93
N GLU A 437 3.88 0.84 -30.93
CA GLU A 437 3.38 1.13 -29.58
C GLU A 437 4.33 2.08 -28.84
N PRO A 438 3.80 2.99 -28.01
CA PRO A 438 4.61 3.94 -27.26
C PRO A 438 5.37 3.20 -26.15
N LEU A 439 6.65 3.56 -25.97
CA LEU A 439 7.54 2.97 -24.96
C LEU A 439 7.67 3.81 -23.68
N SER A 440 7.13 5.03 -23.69
CA SER A 440 7.12 5.95 -22.55
C SER A 440 5.71 6.40 -22.20
N TYR A 441 5.50 6.76 -20.94
CA TYR A 441 4.23 7.31 -20.48
C TYR A 441 3.81 8.55 -21.29
N LYS A 442 4.74 9.45 -21.61
CA LYS A 442 4.44 10.65 -22.41
C LYS A 442 3.97 10.31 -23.83
N GLY A 443 4.64 9.36 -24.50
CA GLY A 443 4.21 8.89 -25.82
C GLY A 443 2.83 8.25 -25.78
N ALA A 444 2.52 7.59 -24.67
CA ALA A 444 1.25 6.93 -24.47
C ALA A 444 0.06 7.87 -24.28
N ILE A 445 0.17 8.86 -23.38
CA ILE A 445 -0.91 9.81 -23.12
C ILE A 445 -1.19 10.75 -24.30
N ARG A 446 -0.24 10.87 -25.24
CA ARG A 446 -0.43 11.56 -26.52
C ARG A 446 -1.26 10.74 -27.51
N LYS A 447 -1.15 9.42 -27.47
CA LYS A 447 -1.80 8.48 -28.40
C LYS A 447 -3.15 7.98 -27.87
N TYR A 448 -3.26 7.82 -26.56
CA TYR A 448 -4.38 7.16 -25.91
C TYR A 448 -4.91 7.96 -24.73
N TYR A 449 -6.20 7.75 -24.46
CA TYR A 449 -6.83 8.13 -23.19
C TYR A 449 -7.39 6.89 -22.49
N LEU A 450 -7.60 7.01 -21.18
CA LEU A 450 -8.16 5.93 -20.36
C LEU A 450 -9.69 5.97 -20.39
N HIS A 451 -10.33 4.85 -20.67
CA HIS A 451 -11.77 4.72 -20.53
C HIS A 451 -12.12 3.75 -19.41
N PHE A 452 -12.63 4.26 -18.29
CA PHE A 452 -13.04 3.45 -17.13
C PHE A 452 -14.48 2.97 -17.28
N HIS A 453 -14.71 1.67 -17.23
CA HIS A 453 -16.05 1.12 -17.04
C HIS A 453 -16.29 0.80 -15.57
N ASP A 454 -17.34 1.34 -14.99
CA ASP A 454 -17.70 1.20 -13.59
C ASP A 454 -18.91 0.26 -13.42
N LEU A 455 -18.73 -0.78 -12.61
CA LEU A 455 -19.82 -1.71 -12.25
C LEU A 455 -20.63 -1.24 -11.04
N ASP A 456 -21.92 -1.56 -11.07
CA ASP A 456 -22.79 -1.38 -9.92
C ASP A 456 -22.49 -2.42 -8.83
N LEU A 457 -21.92 -2.00 -7.70
CA LEU A 457 -21.64 -2.86 -6.55
C LEU A 457 -22.72 -2.80 -5.45
N GLY A 458 -23.80 -2.03 -5.64
CA GLY A 458 -24.95 -2.03 -4.74
C GLY A 458 -25.82 -3.28 -4.88
N ASN A 459 -25.65 -4.03 -5.97
CA ASN A 459 -26.36 -5.27 -6.23
C ASN A 459 -25.37 -6.27 -6.85
N PHE A 460 -25.39 -7.54 -6.44
CA PHE A 460 -24.55 -8.60 -7.00
C PHE A 460 -25.36 -9.70 -7.72
N ALA A 461 -26.68 -9.56 -7.78
CA ALA A 461 -27.55 -10.51 -8.46
C ALA A 461 -27.14 -10.67 -9.93
N LYS A 462 -26.95 -11.93 -10.35
CA LYS A 462 -26.56 -12.31 -11.71
C LYS A 462 -25.31 -11.56 -12.20
N SER A 463 -24.37 -11.25 -11.31
CA SER A 463 -23.14 -10.51 -11.66
C SER A 463 -22.37 -11.18 -12.79
N GLU A 464 -22.28 -12.52 -12.82
CA GLU A 464 -21.66 -13.28 -13.93
C GLU A 464 -22.34 -13.06 -15.28
N ASN A 465 -23.60 -12.63 -15.30
CA ASN A 465 -24.35 -12.40 -16.52
C ASN A 465 -24.19 -10.98 -17.08
N ARG A 466 -23.56 -10.08 -16.33
CA ARG A 466 -23.32 -8.69 -16.74
C ARG A 466 -22.37 -8.63 -17.91
N ALA A 467 -22.58 -7.67 -18.80
CA ALA A 467 -21.81 -7.51 -20.02
C ALA A 467 -20.30 -7.42 -19.75
N MET A 468 -19.89 -6.64 -18.74
CA MET A 468 -18.49 -6.56 -18.34
C MET A 468 -17.96 -7.89 -17.82
N MET A 469 -18.70 -8.60 -16.96
CA MET A 469 -18.24 -9.88 -16.42
C MET A 469 -18.13 -10.97 -17.48
N LYS A 470 -19.02 -10.95 -18.49
CA LYS A 470 -18.92 -11.80 -19.68
C LYS A 470 -17.73 -11.42 -20.56
N HIS A 471 -17.51 -10.13 -20.80
CA HIS A 471 -16.35 -9.62 -21.54
C HIS A 471 -15.05 -10.02 -20.84
N LEU A 472 -14.98 -9.79 -19.53
CA LEU A 472 -13.92 -10.22 -18.63
C LEU A 472 -13.70 -11.74 -18.79
N HIS A 473 -14.73 -12.57 -18.64
CA HIS A 473 -14.56 -14.01 -18.79
C HIS A 473 -14.09 -14.44 -20.20
N GLN A 474 -14.57 -13.80 -21.26
CA GLN A 474 -14.22 -14.13 -22.65
C GLN A 474 -12.79 -13.70 -23.01
N HIS A 475 -12.39 -12.48 -22.68
CA HIS A 475 -11.06 -11.95 -23.01
C HIS A 475 -10.02 -12.31 -21.95
N GLU A 476 -10.42 -12.55 -20.70
CA GLU A 476 -9.51 -12.82 -19.59
C GLU A 476 -9.27 -14.30 -19.32
N VAL A 477 -10.30 -15.15 -19.37
CA VAL A 477 -10.10 -16.60 -19.17
C VAL A 477 -9.78 -17.31 -20.47
N LYS A 478 -10.26 -16.80 -21.62
CA LYS A 478 -10.12 -17.46 -22.93
C LYS A 478 -9.32 -16.69 -23.99
N GLY A 479 -8.95 -15.43 -23.73
CA GLY A 479 -8.28 -14.55 -24.71
C GLY A 479 -6.75 -14.59 -24.68
N VAL A 480 -6.14 -14.35 -25.85
CA VAL A 480 -4.69 -14.18 -26.03
C VAL A 480 -4.21 -12.94 -25.27
N ALA A 481 -3.20 -13.09 -24.40
CA ALA A 481 -2.57 -11.97 -23.70
C ALA A 481 -1.71 -11.16 -24.70
N LYS A 482 -2.00 -9.86 -24.86
CA LYS A 482 -1.20 -8.95 -25.67
C LYS A 482 -0.07 -8.37 -24.81
N VAL A 483 1.10 -8.97 -24.89
CA VAL A 483 2.27 -8.63 -24.05
C VAL A 483 2.84 -7.25 -24.41
N ASP A 484 2.67 -6.79 -25.65
CA ASP A 484 3.28 -5.55 -26.17
C ASP A 484 2.64 -4.24 -25.63
N GLN A 485 1.53 -4.32 -24.89
CA GLN A 485 0.85 -3.16 -24.28
C GLN A 485 1.28 -2.90 -22.82
N MET A 486 2.28 -3.65 -22.33
CA MET A 486 2.64 -3.72 -20.92
C MET A 486 3.02 -2.41 -20.21
N PRO A 487 3.73 -1.43 -20.82
CA PRO A 487 4.17 -0.23 -20.10
C PRO A 487 2.99 0.60 -19.56
N LEU A 488 1.88 0.58 -20.29
CA LEU A 488 0.67 1.36 -20.01
C LEU A 488 -0.38 0.62 -19.20
N SER A 489 -0.43 -0.71 -19.32
CA SER A 489 -1.28 -1.56 -18.47
C SER A 489 -0.89 -1.55 -16.99
N ALA A 490 0.25 -0.89 -16.67
CA ALA A 490 0.70 -0.62 -15.33
C ALA A 490 0.12 0.69 -14.74
N LEU A 491 -0.85 1.36 -15.38
CA LEU A 491 -1.56 2.49 -14.76
C LEU A 491 -2.42 1.99 -13.58
N TYR A 492 -1.83 2.12 -12.40
CA TYR A 492 -2.33 1.58 -11.13
C TYR A 492 -3.61 2.30 -10.70
N LYS A 493 -4.69 1.54 -10.48
CA LYS A 493 -5.92 2.04 -9.87
C LYS A 493 -6.28 1.21 -8.64
N VAL A 494 -6.50 1.90 -7.52
CA VAL A 494 -7.13 1.35 -6.33
C VAL A 494 -8.53 1.95 -6.26
N ARG A 495 -9.58 1.12 -6.41
CA ARG A 495 -10.96 1.54 -6.18
C ARG A 495 -11.43 0.96 -4.84
N LEU A 496 -12.03 1.82 -4.02
CA LEU A 496 -12.53 1.49 -2.70
C LEU A 496 -14.07 1.57 -2.74
N HIS A 497 -14.76 0.50 -2.33
CA HIS A 497 -16.22 0.50 -2.21
C HIS A 497 -16.62 0.64 -0.73
N LEU A 498 -17.61 1.49 -0.47
CA LEU A 498 -18.00 1.99 0.86
C LEU A 498 -18.89 1.05 1.69
N SER A 499 -19.03 -0.22 1.30
CA SER A 499 -19.72 -1.24 2.13
C SER A 499 -18.84 -1.81 3.25
N ILE A 500 -17.69 -1.19 3.52
CA ILE A 500 -16.77 -1.56 4.59
C ILE A 500 -17.42 -1.12 5.91
N GLN A 501 -18.07 -2.05 6.61
CA GLN A 501 -18.29 -1.89 8.05
C GLN A 501 -16.95 -1.52 8.67
N GLN A 502 -16.95 -0.46 9.49
CA GLN A 502 -15.83 0.19 10.18
C GLN A 502 -14.52 -0.62 10.14
N PHE A 503 -13.45 0.02 9.67
CA PHE A 503 -12.10 -0.54 9.71
C PHE A 503 -11.68 -0.83 11.15
N THR A 504 -12.11 -1.97 11.67
CA THR A 504 -11.75 -2.47 12.99
C THR A 504 -10.26 -2.73 13.02
N SER A 505 -9.59 -2.38 14.10
CA SER A 505 -8.42 -3.17 14.50
C SER A 505 -8.93 -4.59 14.80
N PRO A 506 -8.50 -5.64 14.07
CA PRO A 506 -8.92 -7.03 14.33
C PRO A 506 -8.67 -7.50 15.77
N ALA A 507 -7.82 -6.80 16.51
CA ALA A 507 -7.40 -7.12 17.86
C ALA A 507 -8.37 -6.68 18.96
N GLU A 508 -9.38 -5.84 18.66
CA GLU A 508 -10.41 -5.43 19.63
C GLU A 508 -11.68 -6.30 19.53
N ALA A 509 -12.05 -6.73 18.32
CA ALA A 509 -13.17 -7.67 18.10
C ALA A 509 -12.97 -9.04 18.77
N LEU A 510 -11.71 -9.49 18.94
CA LEU A 510 -11.39 -10.74 19.66
C LEU A 510 -11.49 -10.62 21.19
N THR A 511 -11.45 -9.39 21.74
CA THR A 511 -11.62 -9.20 23.20
C THR A 511 -13.08 -9.18 23.63
N ASP A 512 -14.00 -8.68 22.79
CA ASP A 512 -15.43 -8.60 23.13
C ASP A 512 -16.18 -9.92 22.92
N THR A 513 -15.63 -10.85 22.13
CA THR A 513 -16.21 -12.19 21.93
C THR A 513 -15.77 -13.21 22.98
N CYS A 514 -14.78 -12.88 23.82
CA CYS A 514 -14.27 -13.79 24.85
C CYS A 514 -14.89 -13.54 26.26
N SER A 515 -15.74 -12.52 26.41
CA SER A 515 -16.38 -12.16 27.69
C SER A 515 -17.83 -12.65 27.85
N THR A 516 -18.39 -13.39 26.89
CA THR A 516 -19.76 -13.93 26.94
C THR A 516 -19.85 -15.46 26.85
N LEU A 517 -18.73 -16.17 27.04
CA LEU A 517 -18.73 -17.62 27.24
C LEU A 517 -17.95 -17.97 28.52
N SER A 518 -18.58 -17.69 29.66
CA SER A 518 -18.26 -18.32 30.94
C SER A 518 -19.56 -18.61 31.68
N VAL A 519 -19.92 -19.90 31.67
CA VAL A 519 -21.02 -20.61 32.38
C VAL A 519 -22.44 -20.23 32.00
#